data_AF-A0A545BJ61-F1
#
_entry.id   AF-A0A545BJ61-F1
#
_cell.length_a   1.000
_cell.length_b   1.000
_cell.length_c   1.000
_cell.angle_alpha   90.00
_cell.angle_beta   90.00
_cell.angle_gamma   90.00
#
_symmetry.space_group_name_H-M   'P 1'
#
loop_
_entity.id
_entity.type
_entity.pdbx_description
1 polymer ?
#
loop_
_entity_poly.entity_id
_entity_poly.type
_entity_poly.pdbx_seq_one_letter_code
_entity_poly.pdbx_strand_id
1 'polypeptide(L)'
;MTSNAETGHPSGKRGVGAVGKPSSLWLRLLLLSSVAALAATAVTCVIAAFMNGGQGALSAAFGAVLVMLFFGISLLIGHFVGRNNPSGAVGLFVATYFIKVVGFAVVLFVLGAPDWLHGRWFLIGAVVTVVFWQAAEIYGFSKARLQIYNDPEEQKGGPDVSA
;
A
#
# COMPACT_ATOMS: atom_id res chain seq x y z
N MET A 1 -38.94 -1.05 -54.25
CA MET A 1 -37.53 -1.26 -54.62
C MET A 1 -36.93 0.14 -54.71
N THR A 2 -36.23 0.63 -53.69
CA THR A 2 -34.78 0.44 -53.54
C THR A 2 -34.35 0.34 -52.06
N SER A 3 -33.60 -0.72 -51.78
CA SER A 3 -32.95 -1.02 -50.50
C SER A 3 -31.63 -0.27 -50.43
N ASN A 4 -31.48 0.71 -49.54
CA ASN A 4 -30.19 1.32 -49.26
C ASN A 4 -29.48 0.48 -48.19
N ALA A 5 -28.48 -0.28 -48.65
CA ALA A 5 -27.60 -1.06 -47.78
C ALA A 5 -26.67 -0.12 -47.01
N GLU A 6 -26.81 -0.09 -45.69
CA GLU A 6 -25.81 0.46 -44.78
C GLU A 6 -24.54 -0.40 -44.85
N THR A 7 -23.47 0.19 -45.36
CA THR A 7 -22.13 -0.40 -45.34
C THR A 7 -21.59 -0.35 -43.91
N GLY A 8 -21.65 -1.51 -43.23
CA GLY A 8 -21.06 -1.70 -41.92
C GLY A 8 -19.57 -1.34 -41.92
N HIS A 9 -19.21 -0.35 -41.11
CA HIS A 9 -17.82 -0.06 -40.79
C HIS A 9 -17.21 -1.24 -40.03
N PRO A 10 -16.05 -1.78 -40.45
CA PRO A 10 -15.38 -2.83 -39.70
C PRO A 10 -14.92 -2.23 -38.36
N SER A 11 -15.53 -2.71 -37.28
CA SER A 11 -15.13 -2.43 -35.90
C SER A 11 -13.68 -2.88 -35.73
N GLY A 12 -12.76 -1.94 -35.94
CA GLY A 12 -11.35 -2.12 -35.69
C GLY A 12 -11.18 -2.47 -34.22
N LYS A 13 -10.62 -3.64 -33.97
CA LYS A 13 -10.13 -4.10 -32.67
C LYS A 13 -9.16 -3.06 -32.11
N ARG A 14 -9.68 -2.01 -31.47
CA ARG A 14 -8.88 -1.12 -30.64
C ARG A 14 -8.46 -1.95 -29.45
N GLY A 15 -7.21 -2.39 -29.46
CA GLY A 15 -6.56 -2.93 -28.30
C GLY A 15 -6.72 -1.92 -27.19
N VAL A 16 -7.63 -2.21 -26.26
CA VAL A 16 -7.70 -1.55 -24.96
C VAL A 16 -6.28 -1.57 -24.42
N GLY A 17 -5.66 -0.38 -24.40
CA GLY A 17 -4.33 -0.17 -23.87
C GLY A 17 -4.28 -0.88 -22.53
N ALA A 18 -3.31 -1.77 -22.38
CA ALA A 18 -3.14 -2.61 -21.22
C ALA A 18 -2.98 -1.72 -19.98
N VAL A 19 -4.12 -1.41 -19.38
CA VAL A 19 -4.30 -0.82 -18.05
C VAL A 19 -3.31 -1.54 -17.15
N GLY A 20 -2.39 -0.76 -16.54
CA GLY A 20 -1.33 -1.29 -15.70
C GLY A 20 -1.90 -2.33 -14.75
N LYS A 21 -1.48 -3.59 -14.93
CA LYS A 21 -1.96 -4.76 -14.21
C LYS A 21 -2.12 -4.40 -12.71
N PRO A 22 -3.28 -4.65 -12.06
CA PRO A 22 -3.52 -4.27 -10.67
C PRO A 22 -2.48 -4.82 -9.69
N SER A 23 -1.72 -5.87 -10.07
CA SER A 23 -0.58 -6.36 -9.30
C SER A 23 0.56 -5.36 -9.16
N SER A 24 0.75 -4.45 -10.11
CA SER A 24 1.84 -3.46 -10.07
C SER A 24 1.60 -2.39 -9.00
N LEU A 25 0.34 -2.02 -8.71
CA LEU A 25 0.03 -0.96 -7.74
C LEU A 25 0.33 -1.40 -6.30
N TRP A 26 -0.21 -2.55 -5.89
CA TRP A 26 -0.03 -3.06 -4.52
C TRP A 26 1.45 -3.32 -4.20
N LEU A 27 2.20 -3.89 -5.16
CA LEU A 27 3.64 -4.10 -5.00
C LEU A 27 4.42 -2.79 -4.94
N ARG A 28 4.03 -1.78 -5.73
CA ARG A 28 4.64 -0.44 -5.65
C ARG A 28 4.36 0.24 -4.32
N LEU A 29 3.15 0.12 -3.79
CA LEU A 29 2.80 0.64 -2.46
C LEU A 29 3.60 -0.06 -1.37
N LEU A 30 3.66 -1.40 -1.41
CA LEU A 30 4.45 -2.17 -0.45
C LEU A 30 5.93 -1.74 -0.49
N LEU A 31 6.51 -1.59 -1.68
CA LEU A 31 7.89 -1.14 -1.83
C LEU A 31 8.08 0.29 -1.30
N LEU A 32 7.21 1.22 -1.68
CA LEU A 32 7.28 2.62 -1.26
C LEU A 32 7.17 2.76 0.26
N SER A 33 6.18 2.11 0.86
CA SER A 33 5.96 2.13 2.31
C SER A 33 7.09 1.43 3.07
N SER A 34 7.60 0.31 2.56
CA SER A 34 8.74 -0.38 3.18
C SER A 34 10.01 0.46 3.13
N VAL A 35 10.30 1.12 2.00
CA VAL A 35 11.48 2.00 1.88
C VAL A 35 11.37 3.20 2.81
N ALA A 36 10.20 3.85 2.87
CA ALA A 36 9.98 4.99 3.75
C ALA A 36 10.13 4.60 5.24
N ALA A 37 9.53 3.47 5.63
CA ALA A 37 9.61 2.94 6.98
C ALA A 37 11.03 2.50 7.35
N LEU A 38 11.76 1.83 6.44
CA LEU A 38 13.14 1.41 6.64
C LEU A 38 14.07 2.62 6.80
N ALA A 39 13.91 3.65 5.98
CA ALA A 39 14.71 4.87 6.08
C ALA A 39 14.50 5.57 7.43
N ALA A 40 13.24 5.75 7.86
CA ALA A 40 12.91 6.36 9.15
C ALA A 40 13.38 5.50 10.34
N THR A 41 13.27 4.18 10.22
CA THR A 41 13.76 3.22 11.22
C THR A 41 15.28 3.29 11.32
N ALA A 42 16.00 3.34 10.20
CA ALA A 42 17.46 3.43 10.20
C ALA A 42 17.94 4.67 10.97
N VAL A 43 17.33 5.84 10.73
CA VAL A 43 17.62 7.07 11.48
C VAL A 43 17.31 6.88 12.97
N THR A 44 16.17 6.27 13.30
CA THR A 44 15.78 6.02 14.69
C THR A 44 16.75 5.09 15.41
N CYS A 45 17.21 4.02 14.74
CA CYS A 45 18.20 3.09 15.28
C CYS A 45 19.55 3.76 15.54
N VAL A 46 19.98 4.67 14.66
CA VAL A 46 21.20 5.45 14.86
C VAL A 46 21.07 6.33 16.11
N ILE A 47 19.97 7.05 16.27
CA ILE A 47 19.72 7.88 17.46
C ILE A 47 19.69 7.01 18.72
N ALA A 48 18.99 5.87 18.67
CA ALA A 48 18.90 4.93 19.78
C ALA A 48 20.26 4.33 20.16
N ALA A 49 21.12 4.05 19.17
CA ALA A 49 22.48 3.57 19.38
C ALA A 49 23.33 4.61 20.12
N PHE A 50 23.23 5.89 19.76
CA PHE A 50 23.96 6.95 20.43
C PHE A 50 23.50 7.17 21.88
N MET A 51 22.20 7.05 22.15
CA MET A 51 21.64 7.35 23.48
C MET A 51 21.69 6.17 24.45
N ASN A 52 21.48 4.95 23.96
CA ASN A 52 21.29 3.75 24.79
C ASN A 52 22.11 2.55 24.29
N GLY A 53 23.08 2.77 23.39
CA GLY A 53 23.94 1.72 22.86
C GLY A 53 23.19 0.70 21.99
N GLY A 54 23.81 -0.46 21.79
CA GLY A 54 23.28 -1.52 20.92
C GLY A 54 21.89 -2.03 21.32
N GLN A 55 21.57 -2.04 22.62
CA GLN A 55 20.25 -2.44 23.11
C GLN A 55 19.15 -1.47 22.64
N GLY A 56 19.43 -0.16 22.63
CA GLY A 56 18.49 0.86 22.16
C GLY A 56 18.18 0.67 20.67
N ALA A 57 19.24 0.52 19.87
CA ALA A 57 19.12 0.28 18.43
C ALA A 57 18.36 -1.02 18.12
N LEU A 58 18.71 -2.12 18.81
CA LEU A 58 18.05 -3.41 18.63
C LEU A 58 16.57 -3.34 19.01
N SER A 59 16.24 -2.65 20.10
CA SER A 59 14.85 -2.47 20.54
C SER A 59 14.03 -1.68 19.53
N ALA A 60 14.58 -0.58 19.01
CA ALA A 60 13.92 0.23 17.97
C ALA A 60 13.72 -0.57 16.67
N ALA A 61 14.76 -1.28 16.22
CA ALA A 61 14.69 -2.15 15.06
C ALA A 61 13.64 -3.26 15.26
N PHE A 62 13.55 -3.82 16.46
CA PHE A 62 12.60 -4.88 16.77
C PHE A 62 11.15 -4.40 16.67
N GLY A 63 10.83 -3.24 17.26
CA GLY A 63 9.51 -2.62 17.13
C GLY A 63 9.15 -2.31 15.67
N ALA A 64 10.12 -1.82 14.90
CA ALA A 64 9.93 -1.53 13.48
C ALA A 64 9.65 -2.78 12.64
N VAL A 65 10.45 -3.84 12.81
CA VAL A 65 10.28 -5.12 12.10
C VAL A 65 8.90 -5.71 12.40
N LEU A 66 8.48 -5.67 13.65
CA LEU A 66 7.17 -6.18 14.04
C LEU A 66 6.04 -5.43 13.31
N VAL A 67 6.10 -4.09 13.29
CA VAL A 67 5.12 -3.27 12.55
C VAL A 67 5.13 -3.58 11.05
N MET A 68 6.31 -3.58 10.43
CA MET A 68 6.45 -3.83 8.99
C MET A 68 5.92 -5.20 8.59
N LEU A 69 6.14 -6.23 9.41
CA LEU A 69 5.63 -7.57 9.18
C LEU A 69 4.09 -7.56 9.10
N PHE A 70 3.43 -7.03 10.12
CA PHE A 70 1.96 -6.99 10.18
C PHE A 70 1.35 -6.11 9.09
N PHE A 71 1.96 -4.96 8.80
CA PHE A 71 1.46 -4.04 7.78
C PHE A 71 1.70 -4.59 6.37
N GLY A 72 2.88 -5.16 6.11
CA GLY A 72 3.22 -5.81 4.86
C GLY A 72 2.31 -7.00 4.55
N ILE A 73 2.06 -7.89 5.52
CA ILE A 73 1.11 -9.01 5.37
C ILE A 73 -0.29 -8.48 5.02
N SER A 74 -0.74 -7.40 5.66
CA SER A 74 -2.07 -6.84 5.39
C SER A 74 -2.20 -6.28 3.97
N LEU A 75 -1.18 -5.56 3.49
CA LEU A 75 -1.13 -5.09 2.10
C LEU A 75 -1.10 -6.26 1.11
N LEU A 76 -0.40 -7.35 1.45
CA LEU A 76 -0.35 -8.55 0.62
C LEU A 76 -1.71 -9.27 0.58
N ILE A 77 -2.40 -9.40 1.72
CA ILE A 77 -3.78 -9.93 1.76
C ILE A 77 -4.70 -9.04 0.92
N GLY A 78 -4.59 -7.71 1.04
CA GLY A 78 -5.31 -6.75 0.20
C GLY A 78 -5.07 -6.99 -1.30
N HIS A 79 -3.82 -7.27 -1.68
CA HIS A 79 -3.45 -7.61 -3.06
C HIS A 79 -4.16 -8.88 -3.57
N PHE A 80 -4.25 -9.93 -2.76
CA PHE A 80 -4.90 -11.19 -3.16
C PHE A 80 -6.43 -11.08 -3.20
N VAL A 81 -7.04 -10.47 -2.18
CA VAL A 81 -8.51 -10.50 -2.02
C VAL A 81 -9.20 -9.37 -2.81
N GLY A 82 -8.57 -8.21 -2.95
CA GLY A 82 -9.10 -7.09 -3.73
C GLY A 82 -9.36 -7.45 -5.20
N ARG A 83 -8.80 -8.56 -5.69
CA ARG A 83 -9.01 -9.06 -7.05
C ARG A 83 -10.26 -9.92 -7.22
N ASN A 84 -10.78 -10.51 -6.14
CA ASN A 84 -11.77 -11.58 -6.22
C ASN A 84 -13.17 -11.20 -5.72
N ASN A 85 -13.33 -10.27 -4.76
CA ASN A 85 -14.65 -9.89 -4.22
C ASN A 85 -14.70 -8.44 -3.66
N PRO A 86 -15.06 -7.42 -4.47
CA PRO A 86 -15.10 -6.03 -4.03
C PRO A 86 -16.19 -5.73 -2.97
N SER A 87 -17.30 -6.49 -2.93
CA SER A 87 -18.36 -6.32 -1.91
C SER A 87 -17.95 -6.77 -0.50
N GLY A 88 -16.96 -7.67 -0.40
CA GLY A 88 -16.42 -8.15 0.88
C GLY A 88 -15.24 -7.33 1.41
N ALA A 89 -14.81 -6.29 0.69
CA ALA A 89 -13.59 -5.53 1.02
C ALA A 89 -13.64 -4.92 2.42
N VAL A 90 -14.78 -4.33 2.81
CA VAL A 90 -14.94 -3.72 4.14
C VAL A 90 -14.81 -4.77 5.25
N GLY A 91 -15.46 -5.93 5.10
CA GLY A 91 -15.37 -7.02 6.07
C GLY A 91 -13.95 -7.56 6.21
N LEU A 92 -13.20 -7.65 5.11
CA LEU A 92 -11.80 -8.05 5.12
C LEU A 92 -10.91 -7.01 5.83
N PHE A 93 -11.15 -5.71 5.62
CA PHE A 93 -10.41 -4.66 6.33
C PHE A 93 -10.63 -4.74 7.84
N VAL A 94 -11.87 -4.98 8.29
CA VAL A 94 -12.16 -5.19 9.72
C VAL A 94 -11.48 -6.45 10.25
N ALA A 95 -11.56 -7.56 9.51
CA ALA A 95 -10.92 -8.82 9.90
C ALA A 95 -9.40 -8.69 10.00
N THR A 96 -8.75 -8.04 9.03
CA THR A 96 -7.30 -7.80 9.06
C THR A 96 -6.88 -6.86 10.18
N TYR A 97 -7.68 -5.84 10.50
CA TYR A 97 -7.46 -5.00 11.67
C TYR A 97 -7.55 -5.81 12.97
N PHE A 98 -8.56 -6.67 13.10
CA PHE A 98 -8.70 -7.53 14.28
C PHE A 98 -7.51 -8.49 14.43
N ILE A 99 -7.10 -9.15 13.34
CA ILE A 99 -5.91 -10.02 13.31
C ILE A 99 -4.65 -9.24 13.70
N LYS A 100 -4.51 -8.00 13.23
CA LYS A 100 -3.39 -7.13 13.61
C LYS A 100 -3.38 -6.85 15.11
N VAL A 101 -4.49 -6.39 15.68
CA VAL A 101 -4.57 -6.06 17.11
C VAL A 101 -4.32 -7.29 17.98
N VAL A 102 -5.02 -8.39 17.70
CA VAL A 102 -4.86 -9.64 18.46
C VAL A 102 -3.48 -10.24 18.26
N GLY A 103 -2.98 -10.26 17.02
CA GLY A 103 -1.64 -10.77 16.73
C GLY A 103 -0.54 -9.95 17.39
N PHE A 104 -0.67 -8.63 17.43
CA PHE A 104 0.28 -7.77 18.15
C PHE A 104 0.26 -8.07 19.65
N ALA A 105 -0.94 -8.19 20.24
CA ALA A 105 -1.09 -8.56 21.65
C ALA A 105 -0.44 -9.92 21.93
N VAL A 106 -0.74 -10.95 21.15
CA VAL A 106 -0.15 -12.30 21.29
C VAL A 106 1.37 -12.23 21.22
N VAL A 107 1.93 -11.53 20.23
CA VAL A 107 3.38 -11.41 20.09
C VAL A 107 4.00 -10.72 21.31
N LEU A 108 3.40 -9.62 21.79
CA LEU A 108 3.88 -8.94 23.00
C LEU A 108 3.78 -9.81 24.26
N PHE A 109 2.70 -10.57 24.42
CA PHE A 109 2.54 -11.47 25.56
C PHE A 109 3.50 -12.66 25.52
N VAL A 110 3.74 -13.23 24.34
CA VAL A 110 4.65 -14.38 24.16
C VAL A 110 6.11 -13.96 24.36
N LEU A 111 6.51 -12.82 23.81
CA LEU A 111 7.87 -12.31 23.96
C LEU A 111 8.13 -11.71 25.34
N GLY A 112 7.08 -11.19 25.98
CA GLY A 112 7.18 -10.48 27.24
C GLY A 112 8.06 -9.24 27.13
N ALA A 113 8.75 -8.91 28.22
CA ALA A 113 9.74 -7.85 28.29
C ALA A 113 11.12 -8.46 28.60
N PRO A 114 11.89 -8.87 27.57
CA PRO A 114 13.25 -9.36 27.76
C PRO A 114 14.15 -8.28 28.39
N ASP A 115 15.17 -8.69 29.15
CA ASP A 115 16.08 -7.74 29.84
C ASP A 115 16.86 -6.81 28.89
N TRP A 116 17.04 -7.23 27.64
CA TRP A 116 17.70 -6.44 26.60
C TRP A 116 16.77 -5.41 25.94
N LEU A 117 15.46 -5.51 26.17
CA LEU A 117 14.45 -4.71 25.49
C LEU A 117 14.23 -3.38 26.21
N HIS A 118 14.72 -2.30 25.61
CA HIS A 118 14.36 -0.95 26.02
C HIS A 118 12.97 -0.58 25.51
N GLY A 119 11.97 -0.69 26.39
CA GLY A 119 10.55 -0.43 26.04
C GLY A 119 10.30 0.94 25.40
N ARG A 120 11.03 1.99 25.80
CA ARG A 120 10.93 3.33 25.18
C ARG A 120 11.37 3.30 23.71
N TRP A 121 12.53 2.73 23.42
CA TRP A 121 13.05 2.66 22.05
C TRP A 121 12.28 1.70 21.17
N PHE A 122 11.81 0.59 21.74
CA PHE A 122 10.86 -0.31 21.08
C PHE A 122 9.61 0.44 20.62
N LEU A 123 8.97 1.19 21.52
CA LEU A 123 7.76 1.94 21.21
C LEU A 123 8.03 3.07 20.21
N ILE A 124 9.12 3.82 20.36
CA ILE A 124 9.52 4.87 19.41
C ILE A 124 9.73 4.27 18.01
N GLY A 125 10.48 3.16 17.90
CA GLY A 125 10.71 2.46 16.65
C GLY A 125 9.42 2.00 15.99
N ALA A 126 8.50 1.40 16.77
CA ALA A 126 7.19 0.98 16.28
C ALA A 126 6.37 2.18 15.77
N VAL A 127 6.26 3.26 16.55
CA VAL A 127 5.46 4.44 16.19
C VAL A 127 6.02 5.13 14.95
N VAL A 128 7.33 5.37 14.88
CA VAL A 128 7.98 5.97 13.71
C VAL A 128 7.69 5.14 12.46
N THR A 129 7.83 3.83 12.56
CA THR A 129 7.56 2.91 11.46
C THR A 129 6.10 3.01 10.99
N VAL A 130 5.13 2.99 11.91
CA VAL A 130 3.71 3.13 11.56
C VAL A 130 3.45 4.45 10.84
N VAL A 131 3.95 5.56 11.37
CA VAL A 131 3.69 6.89 10.83
C VAL A 131 4.24 7.02 9.40
N PHE A 132 5.50 6.65 9.19
CA PHE A 132 6.13 6.76 7.88
C PHE A 132 5.54 5.77 6.87
N TRP A 133 5.21 4.55 7.31
CA TRP A 133 4.51 3.58 6.47
C TRP A 133 3.16 4.13 6.01
N GLN A 134 2.36 4.65 6.93
CA GLN A 134 1.02 5.18 6.63
C GLN A 134 1.10 6.42 5.74
N ALA A 135 2.03 7.34 6.00
CA ALA A 135 2.23 8.51 5.15
C ALA A 135 2.57 8.10 3.71
N ALA A 136 3.47 7.14 3.53
CA ALA A 136 3.84 6.61 2.22
C ALA A 136 2.68 5.88 1.52
N GLU A 137 1.90 5.11 2.28
CA GLU A 137 0.73 4.38 1.76
C GLU A 137 -0.37 5.34 1.29
N ILE A 138 -0.69 6.35 2.10
CA ILE A 138 -1.64 7.42 1.76
C ILE A 138 -1.17 8.20 0.54
N TYR A 139 0.12 8.55 0.48
CA TYR A 139 0.70 9.24 -0.68
C TYR A 139 0.58 8.38 -1.96
N GLY A 140 0.93 7.09 -1.86
CA GLY A 140 0.83 6.14 -2.97
C GLY A 140 -0.60 5.98 -3.48
N PHE A 141 -1.57 5.78 -2.58
CA PHE A 141 -2.98 5.69 -2.95
C PHE A 141 -3.55 6.99 -3.51
N SER A 142 -3.17 8.14 -2.96
CA SER A 142 -3.62 9.45 -3.46
C SER A 142 -3.16 9.68 -4.89
N LYS A 143 -1.90 9.36 -5.20
CA LYS A 143 -1.36 9.48 -6.56
C LYS A 143 -2.00 8.50 -7.53
N ALA A 144 -2.26 7.26 -7.10
CA ALA A 144 -2.95 6.27 -7.92
C ALA A 144 -4.40 6.68 -8.24
N ARG A 145 -5.13 7.25 -7.27
CA ARG A 145 -6.46 7.82 -7.50
C ARG A 145 -6.42 8.93 -8.55
N LEU A 146 -5.50 9.88 -8.42
CA LEU A 146 -5.37 10.98 -9.37
C LEU A 146 -5.12 10.49 -10.80
N GLN A 147 -4.39 9.38 -10.99
CA GLN A 147 -4.17 8.82 -12.33
C GLN A 147 -5.44 8.24 -12.95
N ILE A 148 -6.32 7.61 -12.17
CA ILE A 148 -7.57 7.01 -12.66
C ILE A 148 -8.59 8.08 -13.08
N TYR A 149 -8.64 9.22 -12.39
CA TYR A 149 -9.61 10.27 -12.68
C TYR A 149 -9.17 11.27 -13.76
N ASN A 150 -7.88 11.28 -14.11
CA ASN A 150 -7.29 12.29 -15.00
C ASN A 150 -6.94 11.71 -16.39
N ASP A 151 -7.49 10.54 -16.73
CA ASP A 151 -7.43 10.02 -18.10
C ASP A 151 -8.14 11.04 -19.02
N PRO A 152 -7.44 11.65 -20.00
CA PRO A 152 -8.08 12.59 -20.90
C PRO A 152 -9.16 11.83 -21.66
N GLU A 153 -10.41 12.27 -21.54
CA GLU A 153 -11.46 11.83 -22.45
C GLU A 153 -10.92 12.07 -23.87
N GLU A 154 -10.81 11.00 -24.66
CA GLU A 154 -10.47 11.07 -26.08
C GLU A 154 -11.39 12.13 -26.67
N GLN A 155 -10.86 13.29 -27.02
CA GLN A 155 -11.60 14.36 -27.66
C GLN A 155 -12.07 13.83 -29.02
N LYS A 156 -13.23 13.18 -29.01
CA LYS A 156 -13.95 12.76 -30.19
C LYS A 156 -14.22 14.01 -30.99
N GLY A 157 -13.59 14.09 -32.16
CA GLY A 157 -13.69 15.20 -33.09
C GLY A 157 -15.12 15.74 -33.19
N GLY A 158 -15.29 17.00 -32.78
CA GLY A 158 -16.42 17.84 -33.12
C GLY A 158 -16.15 18.55 -34.45
N PRO A 159 -17.20 18.99 -35.15
CA PRO A 159 -17.45 18.66 -36.54
C PRO A 159 -16.64 19.51 -37.53
N ASP A 160 -16.35 18.94 -38.69
CA ASP A 160 -15.96 19.68 -39.89
C ASP A 160 -17.08 20.69 -40.24
N VAL A 161 -16.94 21.92 -39.76
CA VAL A 161 -17.74 23.06 -40.24
C VAL A 161 -17.17 23.44 -41.61
N SER A 162 -17.69 22.77 -42.65
CA SER A 162 -17.60 23.23 -44.02
C SER A 162 -18.73 24.24 -44.24
N ALA A 163 -18.37 25.53 -44.37
CA ALA A 163 -19.19 26.57 -44.99
C ALA A 163 -18.30 27.38 -45.93
#